data_AF-A0A8X7CTG0-F1
#
_entry.id   AF-A0A8X7CTG0-F1
#
_cell.length_a   1.000
_cell.length_b   1.000
_cell.length_c   1.000
_cell.angle_alpha   90.00
_cell.angle_beta   90.00
_cell.angle_gamma   90.00
#
_symmetry.space_group_name_H-M   'P 1'
#
loop_
_entity.id
_entity.type
_entity.pdbx_description
1 polymer ?
#
loop_
_entity_poly.entity_id
_entity_poly.type
_entity_poly.pdbx_seq_one_letter_code
_entity_poly.pdbx_strand_id
1 'polypeptide(L)'
;MGHLVRRHIRAAVKLIYITGDMGLAFQALPKLEPMPSIILEDALDIKLIDEHVYKSNRKCVLIALPFGRNEEEREAESRALIIGFIRYLKNMTATGASGVVINEVSSITFSILLRVNSITFVHESKMKIF
;
A
#
# COMPACT_ATOMS: atom_id res chain seq x y z
N MET A 1 8.60 -6.56 8.23
CA MET A 1 9.23 -6.15 6.95
C MET A 1 8.44 -6.79 5.84
N GLY A 2 8.32 -6.14 4.68
CA GLY A 2 7.49 -6.64 3.59
C GLY A 2 8.09 -6.25 2.23
N HIS A 3 7.46 -6.70 1.16
CA HIS A 3 7.81 -6.25 -0.18
C HIS A 3 6.67 -5.44 -0.78
N LEU A 4 7.02 -4.41 -1.55
CA LEU A 4 6.14 -3.87 -2.57
C LEU A 4 6.46 -4.57 -3.88
N VAL A 5 5.43 -4.99 -4.60
CA VAL A 5 5.56 -5.68 -5.89
C VAL A 5 4.73 -4.94 -6.92
N ARG A 6 5.33 -4.65 -8.07
CA ARG A 6 4.64 -4.10 -9.25
C ARG A 6 5.23 -4.73 -10.51
N ARG A 7 4.43 -5.48 -11.26
CA ARG A 7 4.89 -6.26 -12.43
C ARG A 7 6.11 -7.12 -12.05
N HIS A 8 7.25 -6.90 -12.70
CA HIS A 8 8.51 -7.61 -12.43
C HIS A 8 9.44 -6.88 -11.44
N ILE A 9 9.00 -5.75 -10.85
CA ILE A 9 9.79 -4.97 -9.91
C ILE A 9 9.35 -5.30 -8.48
N ARG A 10 10.33 -5.59 -7.63
CA ARG A 10 10.16 -5.86 -6.21
C ARG A 10 11.05 -4.89 -5.42
N ALA A 11 10.51 -4.33 -4.34
CA ALA A 11 11.26 -3.49 -3.41
C ALA A 11 10.98 -3.91 -1.97
N ALA A 12 12.01 -4.25 -1.21
CA ALA A 12 11.91 -4.54 0.21
C ALA A 12 11.71 -3.25 1.01
N VAL A 13 10.68 -3.23 1.87
CA VAL A 13 10.30 -2.05 2.64
C VAL A 13 10.03 -2.37 4.11
N LYS A 14 10.32 -1.37 4.94
CA LYS A 14 9.82 -1.26 6.31
C LYS A 14 8.67 -0.27 6.34
N LEU A 15 7.55 -0.70 6.93
CA LEU A 15 6.38 0.16 7.13
C LEU A 15 6.47 0.81 8.50
N ILE A 16 6.38 2.13 8.55
CA ILE A 16 6.42 2.93 9.77
C ILE A 16 5.06 3.58 9.96
N TYR A 17 4.45 3.37 11.12
CA TYR A 17 3.17 3.99 11.43
C TYR A 17 3.27 5.51 11.59
N ILE A 18 2.29 6.23 11.04
CA ILE A 18 2.16 7.68 11.16
C ILE A 18 0.90 8.07 11.91
N THR A 19 -0.28 7.63 11.45
CA THR A 19 -1.57 8.04 12.04
C THR A 19 -2.72 7.09 11.68
N GLY A 20 -3.85 7.21 12.40
CA GLY A 20 -5.09 6.48 12.15
C GLY A 20 -5.23 5.18 12.95
N ASP A 21 -6.07 4.26 12.46
CA ASP A 21 -6.38 3.00 13.14
C ASP A 21 -5.40 1.90 12.73
N MET A 22 -4.38 1.67 13.57
CA MET A 22 -3.36 0.63 13.33
C MET A 22 -3.94 -0.78 13.21
N GLY A 23 -5.13 -1.04 13.78
CA GLY A 23 -5.83 -2.32 13.65
C GLY A 23 -6.14 -2.66 12.19
N LEU A 24 -6.36 -1.65 11.34
CA LEU A 24 -6.57 -1.83 9.91
C LEU A 24 -5.32 -2.36 9.21
N ALA A 25 -4.13 -1.86 9.56
CA ALA A 25 -2.88 -2.35 9.00
C ALA A 25 -2.62 -3.81 9.39
N PHE A 26 -2.90 -4.20 10.64
CA PHE A 26 -2.75 -5.59 11.09
C PHE A 26 -3.73 -6.56 10.43
N GLN A 27 -4.90 -6.07 10.05
CA GLN A 27 -5.89 -6.86 9.31
C GLN A 27 -5.45 -6.96 7.84
N ALA A 28 -5.25 -5.81 7.18
CA ALA A 28 -5.02 -5.69 5.75
C ALA A 28 -3.65 -6.19 5.26
N LEU A 29 -2.60 -6.12 6.08
CA LEU A 29 -1.30 -6.61 5.67
C LEU A 29 -1.33 -8.13 5.48
N PRO A 30 -0.82 -8.66 4.34
CA PRO A 30 -0.67 -10.10 4.17
C PRO A 30 0.10 -10.68 5.35
N LYS A 31 -0.34 -11.82 5.87
CA LYS A 31 0.29 -12.48 7.04
C LYS A 31 1.23 -13.64 6.65
N LEU A 32 1.34 -13.92 5.35
CA LEU A 32 2.00 -15.13 4.84
C LEU A 32 3.49 -14.93 4.53
N GLU A 33 4.23 -16.00 4.79
CA GLU A 33 5.64 -16.22 4.49
C GLU A 33 5.88 -16.55 3.00
N PRO A 34 7.10 -16.33 2.46
CA PRO A 34 8.33 -16.00 3.18
C PRO A 34 8.49 -14.50 3.51
N MET A 35 7.67 -13.61 2.93
CA MET A 35 7.63 -12.21 3.33
C MET A 35 6.35 -11.55 2.74
N PRO A 36 5.55 -10.86 3.55
CA PRO A 36 4.28 -10.33 3.08
C PRO A 36 4.51 -9.29 1.97
N SER A 37 3.83 -9.49 0.84
CA SER A 37 4.04 -8.72 -0.38
C SER A 37 2.75 -7.98 -0.73
N ILE A 38 2.83 -6.64 -0.79
CA ILE A 38 1.75 -5.79 -1.26
C ILE A 38 1.91 -5.66 -2.78
N ILE A 39 0.98 -6.24 -3.53
CA ILE A 39 1.00 -6.26 -4.99
C ILE A 39 0.17 -5.08 -5.49
N LEU A 40 0.82 -4.12 -6.15
CA LEU A 40 0.13 -3.02 -6.80
C LEU A 40 -0.37 -3.49 -8.16
N GLU A 41 -1.68 -3.66 -8.26
CA GLU A 41 -2.37 -4.16 -9.45
C GLU A 41 -2.72 -2.99 -10.38
N ASP A 42 -3.22 -1.90 -9.80
CA ASP A 42 -3.75 -0.76 -10.56
C ASP A 42 -3.12 0.58 -10.17
N ALA A 43 -3.21 1.54 -11.09
CA ALA A 43 -2.91 2.94 -10.87
C ALA A 43 -4.22 3.73 -11.00
N LEU A 44 -4.66 4.35 -9.90
CA LEU A 44 -5.92 5.07 -9.80
C LEU A 44 -5.69 6.59 -9.78
N ASP A 45 -6.61 7.36 -10.35
CA ASP A 45 -6.57 8.83 -10.34
C ASP A 45 -6.58 9.35 -8.89
N ILE A 46 -5.64 10.26 -8.59
CA ILE A 46 -5.44 10.81 -7.25
C ILE A 46 -6.71 11.51 -6.73
N LYS A 47 -7.49 12.15 -7.61
CA LYS A 47 -8.70 12.90 -7.22
C LYS A 47 -9.81 11.98 -6.71
N LEU A 48 -10.04 10.87 -7.40
CA LEU A 48 -11.03 9.87 -6.99
C LEU A 48 -10.67 9.26 -5.63
N ILE A 49 -9.37 9.08 -5.39
CA ILE A 49 -8.88 8.53 -4.13
C ILE A 49 -8.93 9.55 -3.00
N ASP A 50 -8.54 10.80 -3.23
CA ASP A 50 -8.58 11.83 -2.18
C ASP A 50 -9.98 11.98 -1.61
N GLU A 51 -11.01 11.98 -2.46
CA GLU A 51 -12.39 11.98 -2.01
C GLU A 51 -12.74 10.73 -1.19
N HIS A 52 -12.34 9.55 -1.66
CA HIS A 52 -12.64 8.29 -0.98
C HIS A 52 -11.93 8.18 0.39
N VAL A 53 -10.64 8.54 0.45
CA VAL A 53 -9.82 8.57 1.68
C VAL A 53 -10.34 9.61 2.68
N TYR A 54 -10.84 10.75 2.18
CA TYR A 54 -11.41 11.80 3.03
C TYR A 54 -12.77 11.38 3.59
N LYS A 55 -13.61 10.71 2.80
CA LYS A 55 -14.94 10.22 3.18
C LYS A 55 -14.90 9.00 4.11
N SER A 56 -13.79 8.25 4.15
CA SER A 56 -13.67 7.09 5.03
C SER A 56 -13.36 7.48 6.48
N ASN A 57 -14.22 7.03 7.40
CA ASN A 57 -14.07 7.23 8.84
C ASN A 57 -13.00 6.34 9.49
N ARG A 58 -12.51 5.31 8.77
CA ARG A 58 -11.49 4.37 9.29
C ARG A 58 -10.37 4.20 8.29
N LYS A 59 -9.22 4.81 8.59
CA LYS A 59 -7.99 4.75 7.79
C LYS A 59 -6.75 4.62 8.65
N CYS A 60 -5.68 4.06 8.08
CA CYS A 60 -4.35 3.98 8.68
C CYS A 60 -3.31 4.47 7.67
N VAL A 61 -2.38 5.32 8.09
CA VAL A 61 -1.31 5.84 7.25
C VAL A 61 0.02 5.33 7.76
N LEU A 62 0.78 4.67 6.88
CA LEU A 62 2.13 4.19 7.10
C LEU A 62 3.09 4.87 6.09
N ILE A 63 4.37 5.00 6.43
CA ILE A 63 5.45 5.33 5.50
C ILE A 63 6.17 4.05 5.10
N ALA A 64 6.43 3.88 3.81
CA ALA A 64 7.27 2.78 3.30
C ALA A 64 8.69 3.29 3.07
N LEU A 65 9.63 2.81 3.88
CA LEU A 65 11.06 3.08 3.72
C LEU A 65 11.76 1.86 3.12
N PRO A 66 12.76 2.04 2.23
CA PRO A 66 13.54 0.92 1.72
C PRO A 66 14.25 0.19 2.86
N PHE A 67 14.29 -1.13 2.78
CA PHE A 67 14.91 -1.98 3.79
C PHE A 67 16.02 -2.84 3.17
N GLY A 68 17.22 -2.76 3.73
CA GLY A 68 18.33 -3.66 3.43
C GLY A 68 19.06 -4.05 4.72
N ARG A 69 19.74 -5.20 4.73
CA ARG A 69 20.52 -5.69 5.89
C ARG A 69 21.79 -4.88 6.09
N ASN A 70 22.28 -4.26 5.02
CA ASN A 70 23.43 -3.37 5.00
C ASN A 70 23.11 -2.15 4.12
N GLU A 71 24.06 -1.23 4.03
CA GLU A 71 23.91 0.01 3.27
C GLU A 71 23.75 -0.24 1.76
N GLU A 72 24.55 -1.13 1.19
CA GLU A 72 24.49 -1.49 -0.23
C GLU A 72 23.12 -2.06 -0.64
N GLU A 73 22.59 -3.00 0.14
CA GLU A 73 21.24 -3.53 -0.05
C GLU A 73 20.19 -2.42 0.10
N ARG A 74 20.31 -1.58 1.14
CA ARG A 74 19.36 -0.49 1.35
C ARG A 74 19.33 0.47 0.17
N GLU A 75 20.48 0.77 -0.42
CA GLU A 75 20.57 1.60 -1.63
C GLU A 75 19.97 0.93 -2.86
N ALA A 76 20.20 -0.37 -3.05
CA ALA A 76 19.59 -1.13 -4.14
C ALA A 76 18.06 -1.12 -4.05
N GLU A 77 17.52 -1.34 -2.84
CA GLU A 77 16.09 -1.30 -2.57
C GLU A 77 15.51 0.12 -2.69
N SER A 78 16.28 1.14 -2.31
CA SER A 78 15.94 2.55 -2.55
C SER A 78 15.82 2.86 -4.04
N ARG A 79 16.77 2.40 -4.87
CA ARG A 79 16.70 2.54 -6.32
C ARG A 79 15.48 1.83 -6.91
N ALA A 80 15.19 0.61 -6.47
CA ALA A 80 14.02 -0.15 -6.89
C ALA A 80 12.72 0.59 -6.54
N LEU A 81 12.62 1.14 -5.33
CA LEU A 81 11.47 1.92 -4.87
C LEU A 81 11.29 3.22 -5.67
N ILE A 82 12.38 3.97 -5.88
CA ILE A 82 12.35 5.24 -6.61
C ILE A 82 11.96 5.03 -8.08
N ILE A 83 12.63 4.11 -8.76
CA ILE A 83 12.45 3.89 -10.21
C ILE A 83 11.15 3.14 -10.47
N GLY A 84 10.90 2.06 -9.74
CA GLY A 84 9.79 1.14 -9.99
C GLY A 84 8.43 1.64 -9.54
N PHE A 85 8.40 2.45 -8.48
CA PHE A 85 7.17 2.87 -7.81
C PHE A 85 7.00 4.39 -7.85
N ILE A 86 7.90 5.15 -7.22
CA ILE A 86 7.73 6.60 -7.06
C ILE A 86 7.67 7.31 -8.42
N ARG A 87 8.64 7.02 -9.31
CA ARG A 87 8.70 7.65 -10.64
C ARG A 87 7.48 7.29 -11.47
N TYR A 88 7.06 6.03 -11.43
CA TYR A 88 5.88 5.57 -12.15
C TYR A 88 4.61 6.30 -11.69
N LEU A 89 4.36 6.35 -10.38
CA LEU A 89 3.18 7.00 -9.82
C LEU A 89 3.16 8.51 -10.08
N LYS A 90 4.34 9.18 -10.01
CA LYS A 90 4.48 10.59 -10.38
C LYS A 90 4.13 10.83 -11.85
N ASN A 91 4.66 10.02 -12.76
CA ASN A 91 4.40 10.17 -14.19
C ASN A 91 2.94 9.94 -14.56
N MET A 92 2.27 9.02 -13.86
CA MET A 92 0.86 8.71 -14.09
C MET A 92 -0.10 9.67 -13.37
N THR A 93 0.41 10.60 -12.54
CA THR A 93 -0.40 11.40 -11.61
C THR A 93 -1.39 10.55 -10.80
N ALA A 94 -0.94 9.36 -10.41
CA ALA A 94 -1.78 8.30 -9.89
C ALA A 94 -1.32 7.83 -8.50
N THR A 95 -2.23 7.18 -7.79
CA THR A 95 -1.93 6.43 -6.57
C THR A 95 -1.99 4.93 -6.90
N GLY A 96 -0.98 4.18 -6.45
CA GLY A 96 -0.96 2.74 -6.65
C GLY A 96 -1.97 2.08 -5.72
N ALA A 97 -2.80 1.18 -6.24
CA ALA A 97 -3.83 0.50 -5.47
C ALA A 97 -3.55 -1.00 -5.38
N SER A 98 -3.81 -1.57 -4.20
CA SER A 98 -3.89 -3.01 -3.98
C SER A 98 -5.15 -3.29 -3.17
N GLY A 99 -6.00 -4.18 -3.67
CA GLY A 99 -7.16 -4.67 -2.93
C GLY A 99 -6.75 -5.84 -2.05
N VAL A 100 -7.13 -5.81 -0.77
CA VAL A 100 -7.06 -6.99 0.10
C VAL A 100 -8.46 -7.32 0.57
N VAL A 101 -8.97 -8.48 0.14
CA VAL A 101 -10.25 -9.03 0.61
C VAL A 101 -9.97 -9.98 1.76
N ILE A 102 -10.56 -9.73 2.92
CA ILE A 102 -10.40 -10.59 4.10
C ILE A 102 -11.74 -11.24 4.43
N ASN A 103 -11.78 -12.57 4.26
CA ASN A 103 -12.92 -13.47 4.43
C ASN A 103 -14.05 -13.31 3.40
N GLU A 104 -14.40 -14.41 2.74
CA GLU A 104 -15.59 -14.49 1.87
C GLU A 104 -16.91 -14.34 2.65
N VAL A 105 -16.88 -14.58 3.97
CA VAL A 105 -18.06 -14.58 4.85
C VAL A 105 -18.40 -13.18 5.38
N SER A 106 -17.40 -12.30 5.54
CA SER A 106 -17.57 -10.90 5.95
C SER A 106 -16.93 -10.04 4.88
N SER A 107 -17.71 -9.38 4.04
CA SER A 107 -17.23 -8.61 2.89
C SER A 107 -16.48 -7.33 3.29
N ILE A 108 -15.34 -7.49 3.95
CA ILE A 108 -14.45 -6.41 4.34
C ILE A 108 -13.38 -6.34 3.27
N THR A 109 -13.42 -5.24 2.50
CA THR A 109 -12.41 -4.93 1.50
C THR A 109 -11.51 -3.85 2.09
N PHE A 110 -10.19 -3.99 1.91
CA PHE A 110 -9.24 -2.94 2.23
C PHE A 110 -8.61 -2.43 0.95
N SER A 111 -8.55 -1.11 0.81
CA SER A 111 -7.81 -0.44 -0.25
C SER A 111 -6.45 0.01 0.31
N ILE A 112 -5.36 -0.53 -0.25
CA ILE A 112 -3.99 -0.11 0.04
C ILE A 112 -3.56 0.87 -1.04
N LEU A 113 -3.23 2.09 -0.63
CA LEU A 113 -2.97 3.21 -1.50
C LEU A 113 -1.53 3.70 -1.33
N LEU A 114 -0.67 3.41 -2.30
CA LEU A 114 0.69 3.91 -2.34
C LEU A 114 0.72 5.30 -3.00
N ARG A 115 1.05 6.31 -2.21
CA ARG A 115 1.43 7.66 -2.65
C ARG A 115 2.94 7.81 -2.54
N VAL A 116 3.46 8.91 -3.09
CA VAL A 116 4.89 9.24 -2.99
C VAL A 116 5.32 9.17 -1.51
N ASN A 117 6.11 8.15 -1.18
CA ASN A 117 6.65 7.86 0.16
C ASN A 117 5.65 7.44 1.26
N SER A 118 4.38 7.18 0.95
CA SER A 118 3.41 6.75 1.97
C SER A 118 2.44 5.69 1.47
N ILE A 119 2.00 4.81 2.37
CA ILE A 119 0.98 3.80 2.14
C ILE A 119 -0.19 4.09 3.05
N THR A 120 -1.39 4.23 2.48
CA THR A 120 -2.62 4.44 3.24
C THR A 120 -3.52 3.21 3.10
N PHE A 121 -3.97 2.67 4.22
CA PHE A 121 -4.96 1.60 4.30
C PHE A 121 -6.32 2.24 4.58
N VAL A 122 -7.31 1.90 3.77
CA VAL A 122 -8.69 2.36 3.94
C VAL A 122 -9.59 1.15 4.08
N HIS A 123 -10.45 1.14 5.10
CA HIS A 123 -11.50 0.13 5.22
C HIS A 123 -12.67 0.50 4.32
N GLU A 124 -13.04 -0.42 3.43
CA GLU A 124 -14.28 -0.37 2.67
C GLU A 124 -15.29 -1.32 3.32
N SER A 125 -16.26 -0.74 4.04
CA SER A 125 -17.50 -1.44 4.29
C SER A 125 -18.24 -1.45 2.96
N LYS A 126 -18.60 -2.60 2.39
CA LYS A 126 -19.50 -2.64 1.23
C LYS A 126 -20.76 -1.81 1.57
N MET A 127 -20.87 -0.60 1.03
CA MET A 127 -22.18 -0.02 0.76
C MET A 127 -22.78 -0.91 -0.31
N LYS A 128 -23.85 -1.63 0.03
CA LYS A 128 -24.76 -2.13 -1.00
C LYS A 128 -25.21 -0.91 -1.80
N ILE A 129 -24.70 -0.76 -3.01
CA ILE A 129 -25.34 0.05 -4.02
C ILE A 129 -26.54 -0.79 -4.45
N PHE A 130 -27.74 -0.25 -4.20
CA PHE A 130 -29.03 -0.87 -4.47
C PHE A 130 -29.20 -1.24 -5.95
#